data_AF-A0A8W8K3G1-F1
#
_entry.id   AF-A0A8W8K3G1-F1
#
_cell.length_a   1.000
_cell.length_b   1.000
_cell.length_c   1.000
_cell.angle_alpha   90.00
_cell.angle_beta   90.00
_cell.angle_gamma   90.00
#
_symmetry.space_group_name_H-M   'P 1'
#
loop_
_entity.id
_entity.type
_entity.pdbx_description
1 polymer ?
#
loop_
_entity_poly.entity_id
_entity_poly.type
_entity_poly.pdbx_seq_one_letter_code
_entity_poly.pdbx_strand_id
1 'polypeptide(L)'
;MALGDEVVVAGEPEEQEADAPEEEEEEDLVDPQGVLRDECIEKNAKCQELKDILDKCNERVAVNPAIEEETCEEELIDFVHCVDHCVSMNDHSLQLLIKYIYISKYATLYEPIE
;
A
#
# COMPACT_ATOMS: atom_id res chain seq x y z
N MET A 1 -10.01 -30.54 -0.87
CA MET A 1 -8.90 -30.27 -1.80
C MET A 1 -7.74 -29.81 -0.93
N ALA A 2 -6.73 -30.66 -0.82
CA ALA A 2 -5.56 -30.42 0.01
C ALA A 2 -4.63 -29.45 -0.71
N LEU A 3 -4.22 -28.38 -0.04
CA LEU A 3 -3.02 -27.63 -0.39
C LEU A 3 -2.07 -27.84 0.79
N GLY A 4 -1.23 -28.87 0.63
CA GLY A 4 -0.21 -29.25 1.59
C GLY A 4 1.02 -28.35 1.45
N ASP A 5 1.68 -28.16 2.59
CA ASP A 5 3.08 -27.76 2.68
C ASP A 5 3.96 -28.60 1.76
N GLU A 6 4.63 -27.96 0.81
CA GLU A 6 5.90 -28.45 0.28
C GLU A 6 6.75 -27.26 -0.20
N VAL A 7 7.59 -26.75 0.70
CA VAL A 7 8.79 -25.99 0.34
C VAL A 7 9.84 -27.01 -0.11
N VAL A 8 10.05 -27.13 -1.42
CA VAL A 8 11.20 -27.81 -2.00
C VAL A 8 12.14 -26.78 -2.60
N VAL A 9 13.11 -26.35 -1.80
CA VAL A 9 14.34 -25.73 -2.31
C VAL A 9 15.40 -26.82 -2.36
N ALA A 10 15.84 -27.18 -3.56
CA ALA A 10 16.99 -28.04 -3.80
C ALA A 10 18.01 -27.25 -4.64
N GLY A 11 19.19 -26.94 -4.05
CA GLY A 11 20.42 -26.53 -4.76
C GLY A 11 20.98 -27.69 -5.60
N GLU A 12 21.95 -27.57 -6.52
CA GLU A 12 23.09 -26.67 -6.85
C GLU A 12 23.60 -27.09 -8.28
N PRO A 13 24.72 -26.62 -8.92
CA PRO A 13 25.81 -25.68 -8.52
C PRO A 13 26.30 -24.62 -9.57
N GLU A 14 27.03 -23.63 -9.05
CA GLU A 14 28.21 -22.85 -9.53
C GLU A 14 28.38 -22.36 -10.99
N GLU A 15 28.46 -21.02 -11.14
CA GLU A 15 29.57 -20.34 -11.82
C GLU A 15 29.98 -19.11 -10.98
N GLN A 16 31.18 -19.18 -10.38
CA GLN A 16 31.87 -18.06 -9.75
C GLN A 16 32.67 -17.32 -10.82
N GLU A 17 32.28 -16.09 -11.14
CA GLU A 17 33.21 -15.08 -11.66
C GLU A 17 33.21 -13.87 -10.71
N ALA A 18 34.41 -13.52 -10.29
CA ALA A 18 34.74 -12.40 -9.43
C ALA A 18 34.79 -11.10 -10.25
N ASP A 19 34.20 -10.01 -9.75
CA ASP A 19 34.87 -8.70 -9.57
C ASP A 19 33.92 -7.68 -8.88
N ALA A 20 34.53 -6.76 -8.12
CA ALA A 20 33.99 -5.56 -7.46
C ALA A 20 33.23 -5.71 -6.11
N PRO A 21 33.75 -5.10 -5.01
CA PRO A 21 32.91 -4.66 -3.90
C PRO A 21 32.29 -3.32 -4.32
N GLU A 22 31.14 -3.36 -4.98
CA GLU A 22 30.27 -2.19 -5.01
C GLU A 22 29.55 -2.14 -3.66
N GLU A 23 30.12 -1.39 -2.71
CA GLU A 23 29.33 -0.80 -1.62
C GLU A 23 28.38 0.22 -2.27
N GLU A 24 27.35 -0.28 -2.97
CA GLU A 24 26.19 0.53 -3.32
C GLU A 24 25.52 0.89 -2.00
N GLU A 25 25.49 2.18 -1.70
CA GLU A 25 24.62 2.73 -0.67
C GLU A 25 23.20 2.26 -1.02
N GLU A 26 22.66 1.28 -0.27
CA GLU A 26 21.27 0.86 -0.38
C GLU A 26 20.39 2.09 -0.07
N GLU A 27 20.04 2.86 -1.11
CA GLU A 27 19.03 3.89 -1.00
C GLU A 27 17.76 3.18 -0.50
N ASP A 28 17.27 3.55 0.68
CA ASP A 28 16.03 3.03 1.27
C ASP A 28 14.91 3.18 0.23
N LEU A 29 14.60 2.10 -0.49
CA LEU A 29 13.55 2.09 -1.49
C LEU A 29 12.20 2.18 -0.77
N VAL A 30 11.67 3.38 -0.64
CA VAL A 30 10.38 3.63 -0.01
C VAL A 30 9.25 3.27 -0.97
N ASP A 31 8.34 2.39 -0.55
CA ASP A 31 7.11 2.12 -1.29
C ASP A 31 6.23 3.39 -1.31
N PRO A 32 6.01 4.01 -2.49
CA PRO A 32 5.15 5.19 -2.59
C PRO A 32 3.71 4.90 -2.14
N GLN A 33 3.25 3.65 -2.25
CA GLN A 33 1.93 3.26 -1.74
C GLN A 33 1.89 3.28 -0.21
N GLY A 34 2.99 2.95 0.47
CA GLY A 34 3.13 3.08 1.92
C GLY A 34 2.96 4.53 2.38
N VAL A 35 3.66 5.46 1.73
CA VAL A 35 3.55 6.90 2.02
C VAL A 35 2.12 7.40 1.85
N LEU A 36 1.44 7.00 0.78
CA LEU A 36 0.06 7.40 0.53
C LEU A 36 -0.92 6.83 1.58
N ARG A 37 -0.70 5.60 2.05
CA ARG A 37 -1.51 5.03 3.13
C ARG A 37 -1.35 5.83 4.41
N ASP A 38 -0.11 6.15 4.79
CA ASP A 38 0.18 6.94 5.99
C ASP A 38 -0.46 8.33 5.92
N GLU A 39 -0.31 9.02 4.79
CA GLU A 39 -0.97 10.30 4.56
C GLU A 39 -2.50 10.19 4.63
N CYS A 40 -3.09 9.12 4.10
CA CYS A 40 -4.53 8.89 4.15
C CYS A 40 -5.03 8.60 5.57
N ILE A 41 -4.23 7.92 6.40
CA ILE A 41 -4.53 7.70 7.82
C ILE A 41 -4.44 9.02 8.59
N GLU A 42 -3.46 9.87 8.30
CA GLU A 42 -3.27 11.14 9.02
C GLU A 42 -4.26 12.23 8.60
N LYS A 43 -4.57 12.34 7.31
CA LYS A 43 -5.36 13.46 6.76
C LYS A 43 -6.86 13.21 6.77
N ASN A 44 -7.30 11.94 6.84
CA ASN A 44 -8.72 11.60 6.79
C ASN A 44 -9.27 11.31 8.20
N ALA A 45 -10.03 12.27 8.75
CA ALA A 45 -10.65 12.14 10.07
C ALA A 45 -11.53 10.88 10.21
N LYS A 46 -12.25 10.47 9.15
CA LYS A 46 -13.08 9.26 9.19
C LYS A 46 -12.23 8.00 9.32
N CYS A 47 -11.08 7.94 8.65
CA CYS A 47 -10.19 6.79 8.77
C CYS A 47 -9.50 6.75 10.14
N GLN A 48 -9.25 7.92 10.77
CA GLN A 48 -8.77 7.98 12.15
C GLN A 48 -9.80 7.47 13.16
N GLU A 49 -11.07 7.86 13.03
CA GLU A 49 -12.14 7.35 13.91
C GLU A 49 -12.27 5.82 13.80
N LEU A 50 -12.21 5.27 12.58
CA LEU A 50 -12.25 3.82 12.36
C LEU A 50 -11.02 3.11 12.92
N LYS A 51 -9.85 3.74 12.83
CA LYS A 51 -8.62 3.24 13.46
C LYS A 51 -8.77 3.17 14.98
N ASP A 52 -9.32 4.19 15.62
CA ASP A 52 -9.55 4.20 17.07
C ASP A 52 -10.53 3.10 17.51
N ILE A 53 -11.53 2.78 16.67
CA ILE A 53 -12.49 1.70 16.92
C ILE A 53 -11.79 0.34 16.81
N LEU A 54 -10.98 0.13 15.77
CA LEU A 54 -10.16 -1.06 15.58
C LEU A 54 -9.19 -1.26 16.76
N ASP A 55 -8.50 -0.21 17.19
CA ASP A 55 -7.55 -0.26 18.31
C ASP A 55 -8.26 -0.66 19.62
N LYS A 56 -9.47 -0.14 19.88
CA LYS A 56 -10.30 -0.57 21.02
C LYS A 56 -10.74 -2.03 20.95
N CYS A 57 -11.04 -2.53 19.75
CA CYS A 57 -11.34 -3.96 19.58
C CYS A 57 -10.10 -4.81 19.89
N ASN A 58 -8.94 -4.43 19.34
CA ASN A 58 -7.66 -5.11 19.57
C ASN A 58 -7.29 -5.14 21.06
N GLU A 59 -7.48 -4.04 21.79
CA GLU A 59 -7.27 -3.98 23.24
C GLU A 59 -8.20 -4.94 24.01
N ARG A 60 -9.47 -5.04 23.61
CA ARG A 60 -10.44 -5.93 24.25
C ARG A 60 -10.08 -7.40 24.05
N VAL A 61 -9.74 -7.78 22.82
CA VAL A 61 -9.31 -9.14 22.47
C VAL A 61 -7.99 -9.50 23.17
N ALA A 62 -7.06 -8.55 23.31
CA ALA A 62 -5.79 -8.78 23.98
C ALA A 62 -5.93 -9.05 25.49
N VAL A 63 -6.91 -8.43 26.16
CA VAL A 63 -7.10 -8.55 27.62
C VAL A 63 -7.83 -9.83 28.00
N ASN A 64 -8.68 -10.36 27.13
CA ASN A 64 -9.58 -11.45 27.49
C ASN A 64 -9.66 -12.53 26.41
N PRO A 65 -8.68 -13.45 26.35
CA PRO A 65 -8.69 -14.63 25.47
C PRO A 65 -9.73 -15.68 25.90
N ALA A 66 -10.81 -15.27 26.58
CA ALA A 66 -12.00 -16.10 26.79
C ALA A 66 -13.19 -15.57 25.95
N ILE A 67 -13.01 -14.42 25.29
CA ILE A 67 -13.92 -13.85 24.28
C ILE A 67 -13.42 -14.24 22.88
N GLU A 68 -12.64 -15.33 22.72
CA GLU A 68 -11.96 -15.71 21.47
C GLU A 68 -12.86 -15.93 20.24
N GLU A 69 -14.18 -15.87 20.41
CA GLU A 69 -15.13 -15.86 19.29
C GLU A 69 -15.33 -14.46 18.67
N GLU A 70 -14.87 -13.38 19.32
CA GLU A 70 -14.91 -12.05 18.72
C GLU A 70 -13.65 -11.80 17.87
N THR A 71 -13.85 -11.61 16.56
CA THR A 71 -12.80 -11.23 15.62
C THR A 71 -12.95 -9.74 15.29
N CYS A 72 -11.87 -8.96 15.36
CA CYS A 72 -11.86 -7.54 14.97
C CYS A 72 -11.86 -7.35 13.44
N GLU A 73 -12.42 -8.30 12.71
CA GLU A 73 -12.39 -8.35 11.24
C GLU A 73 -13.35 -7.34 10.61
N GLU A 74 -14.50 -7.09 11.24
CA GLU A 74 -15.47 -6.09 10.78
C GLU A 74 -14.85 -4.69 10.85
N GLU A 75 -14.24 -4.33 11.98
CA GLU A 75 -13.56 -3.05 12.18
C GLU A 75 -12.34 -2.90 11.27
N LEU A 76 -11.61 -3.99 11.03
CA LEU A 76 -10.47 -4.00 10.13
C LEU A 76 -10.91 -3.73 8.68
N ILE A 77 -11.97 -4.39 8.22
CA ILE A 77 -12.50 -4.20 6.87
C ILE A 77 -12.98 -2.76 6.68
N ASP A 78 -13.68 -2.19 7.66
CA ASP A 78 -14.13 -0.80 7.60
C ASP A 78 -12.96 0.19 7.53
N PHE A 79 -11.92 -0.02 8.35
CA PHE A 79 -10.71 0.80 8.34
C PHE A 79 -9.98 0.71 6.99
N VAL A 80 -9.71 -0.51 6.50
CA VAL A 80 -9.02 -0.75 5.23
C VAL A 80 -9.83 -0.17 4.07
N HIS A 81 -11.15 -0.33 4.07
CA HIS A 81 -12.01 0.24 3.03
C HIS A 81 -11.92 1.77 2.98
N CYS A 82 -11.82 2.44 4.13
CA CYS A 82 -11.61 3.88 4.21
C CYS A 82 -10.25 4.30 3.61
N VAL A 83 -9.18 3.59 3.99
CA VAL A 83 -7.82 3.89 3.54
C VAL A 83 -7.68 3.64 2.03
N ASP A 84 -8.16 2.50 1.52
CA ASP A 84 -8.10 2.18 0.10
C ASP A 84 -8.92 3.15 -0.75
N HIS A 85 -10.09 3.57 -0.28
CA HIS A 85 -10.86 4.61 -0.97
C HIS A 85 -10.07 5.91 -1.07
N CYS A 86 -9.41 6.33 0.01
CA CYS A 86 -8.55 7.50 0.03
C CYS A 86 -7.33 7.35 -0.90
N VAL A 87 -6.63 6.22 -0.86
CA VAL A 87 -5.44 5.97 -1.70
C VAL A 87 -5.82 5.93 -3.17
N SER A 88 -6.95 5.32 -3.52
CA SER A 88 -7.44 5.26 -4.91
C SER A 88 -7.71 6.64 -5.53
N MET A 89 -8.05 7.63 -4.70
CA MET A 89 -8.24 9.01 -5.14
C MET A 89 -6.91 9.77 -5.26
N ASN A 90 -5.94 9.43 -4.41
CA ASN A 90 -4.64 10.10 -4.31
C ASN A 90 -3.53 9.44 -5.13
N ASP A 91 -3.76 8.27 -5.75
CA ASP A 91 -2.77 7.64 -6.62
C ASP A 91 -2.46 8.55 -7.82
N HIS A 92 -1.28 9.18 -7.76
CA HIS A 92 -0.78 10.13 -8.73
C HIS A 92 -0.54 9.49 -10.11
N SER A 93 -0.44 8.16 -10.20
CA SER A 93 -0.18 7.45 -11.45
C SER A 93 -1.27 7.71 -12.50
N LEU A 94 -2.54 7.72 -12.09
CA LEU A 94 -3.68 8.07 -12.96
C LEU A 94 -3.85 9.58 -13.13
N GLN A 95 -3.58 10.39 -12.10
CA GLN A 95 -3.69 11.85 -12.21
C GLN A 95 -2.69 12.44 -13.20
N LEU A 96 -1.46 11.91 -13.27
CA LEU A 96 -0.45 12.32 -14.23
C LEU A 96 -0.88 11.99 -15.67
N LEU A 97 -1.45 10.80 -15.90
CA LEU A 97 -1.98 10.43 -17.21
C LEU A 97 -3.16 11.30 -17.62
N ILE A 98 -4.12 11.53 -16.72
CA ILE A 98 -5.27 12.41 -16.99
C ILE A 98 -4.80 13.84 -17.27
N LYS A 99 -3.86 14.36 -16.48
CA LYS A 99 -3.29 15.71 -16.66
C LYS A 99 -2.48 15.80 -17.95
N TYR A 100 -1.71 14.77 -18.31
CA TYR A 100 -0.99 14.69 -19.58
C TYR A 100 -1.93 14.63 -20.79
N ILE A 101 -2.99 13.82 -20.73
CA ILE A 101 -4.02 13.72 -21.78
C ILE A 101 -4.78 15.05 -21.91
N TYR A 102 -5.16 15.67 -20.78
CA TYR A 102 -5.80 16.97 -20.75
C TYR A 102 -4.87 18.03 -21.35
N ILE A 103 -3.64 18.19 -20.85
CA ILE A 103 -2.67 19.14 -21.40
C ILE A 103 -2.42 18.88 -22.89
N SER A 104 -2.28 17.63 -23.33
CA SER A 104 -2.07 17.30 -24.74
C SER A 104 -3.27 17.70 -25.62
N LYS A 105 -4.51 17.43 -25.18
CA LYS A 105 -5.72 17.87 -25.89
C LYS A 105 -5.83 19.40 -25.95
N TYR A 106 -5.57 20.09 -24.85
CA TYR A 106 -5.71 21.54 -24.78
C TYR A 106 -4.55 22.28 -25.47
N ALA A 107 -3.34 21.71 -25.49
CA ALA A 107 -2.21 22.22 -26.26
C ALA A 107 -2.47 22.15 -27.76
N THR A 108 -3.11 21.08 -28.26
CA THR A 108 -3.52 21.00 -29.68
C THR A 108 -4.69 21.90 -30.05
N LEU A 109 -5.42 22.45 -29.07
CA LEU A 109 -6.54 23.39 -29.30
C LEU A 109 -6.10 24.87 -29.20
N TYR A 110 -4.88 25.13 -28.77
CA TYR A 110 -4.23 26.43 -28.81
C TYR A 110 -3.23 26.46 -29.98
N GLU A 111 -3.74 26.30 -31.20
CA GLU A 111 -2.99 26.76 -32.36
C GLU A 111 -2.88 28.29 -32.28
N PRO A 112 -1.67 28.87 -32.47
CA PRO A 112 -1.52 30.32 -32.49
C PRO A 112 -2.33 30.85 -33.68
N ILE A 113 -3.33 31.67 -33.37
CA ILE A 113 -4.01 32.51 -34.35
C ILE A 113 -2.94 33.51 -34.86
N GLU A 114 -2.37 33.24 -36.03
CA GLU A 114 -1.69 34.26 -36.86
C GLU A 114 -2.72 34.99 -37.75
#